data_AF-A0A9E2ZEI2-F1
#
_entry.id   AF-A0A9E2ZEI2-F1
#
_cell.length_a   1.000
_cell.length_b   1.000
_cell.length_c   1.000
_cell.angle_alpha   90.00
_cell.angle_beta   90.00
_cell.angle_gamma   90.00
#
_symmetry.space_group_name_H-M   'P 1'
#
loop_
_entity.id
_entity.type
_entity.pdbx_description
1 polymer ?
#
loop_
_entity_poly.entity_id
_entity_poly.type
_entity_poly.pdbx_seq_one_letter_code
_entity_poly.pdbx_strand_id
1 'polypeptide(L)'
;MEVSTAVNRRELARYLARVDDRWPIEIAFLGGARVADEQGAPPQRERGPEFVVVLVSPAYDGMPWLERVYQAGSLWDGLEMGARADVHCYTPSEFERKRESMRAVREAVDSGLDLLAVS
;
A
#
# COMPACT_ATOMS: atom_id res chain seq x y z
N MET A 1 9.12 2.80 24.70
CA MET A 1 7.83 2.51 24.03
C MET A 1 8.16 1.52 22.93
N GLU A 2 7.79 0.26 23.08
CA GLU A 2 7.99 -0.73 22.02
C GLU A 2 7.11 -0.33 20.84
N VAL A 3 7.73 0.07 19.73
CA VAL A 3 6.99 0.26 18.48
C VAL A 3 6.64 -1.15 18.02
N SER A 4 5.37 -1.54 18.16
CA SER A 4 4.89 -2.79 17.59
C SER A 4 5.25 -2.83 16.10
N THR A 5 5.97 -3.87 15.70
CA THR A 5 6.28 -4.16 14.29
C THR A 5 5.05 -4.72 13.56
N ALA A 6 4.04 -5.17 14.31
CA ALA A 6 2.81 -5.72 13.74
C ALA A 6 2.06 -4.66 12.93
N VAL A 7 1.43 -5.10 11.85
CA VAL A 7 0.59 -4.25 11.01
C VAL A 7 -0.68 -3.90 11.77
N ASN A 8 -0.93 -2.61 11.98
CA ASN A 8 -2.17 -2.14 12.62
C ASN A 8 -3.37 -2.33 11.70
N ARG A 9 -3.99 -3.53 11.75
CA ARG A 9 -5.12 -3.91 10.88
C ARG A 9 -6.34 -2.99 11.01
N ARG A 10 -6.60 -2.48 12.23
CA ARG A 10 -7.71 -1.55 12.47
C ARG A 10 -7.51 -0.23 11.74
N GLU A 11 -6.31 0.34 11.83
CA GLU A 11 -6.03 1.58 11.12
C GLU A 11 -5.92 1.37 9.60
N LEU A 12 -5.37 0.24 9.17
CA LEU A 12 -5.32 -0.13 7.76
C LEU A 12 -6.71 -0.19 7.10
N ALA A 13 -7.70 -0.77 7.79
CA ALA A 13 -9.09 -0.79 7.32
C ALA A 13 -9.70 0.62 7.22
N ARG A 14 -9.40 1.49 8.19
CA ARG A 14 -9.84 2.91 8.16
C ARG A 14 -9.18 3.70 7.05
N TYR A 15 -7.89 3.46 6.82
CA TYR A 15 -7.15 4.06 5.71
C TYR A 15 -7.81 3.69 4.38
N LEU A 16 -8.07 2.40 4.16
CA LEU A 16 -8.73 1.93 2.95
C LEU A 16 -10.12 2.57 2.79
N ALA A 17 -10.93 2.64 3.85
CA ALA A 17 -12.23 3.31 3.80
C ALA A 17 -12.12 4.80 3.40
N ARG A 18 -11.16 5.54 3.98
CA ARG A 18 -10.93 6.95 3.63
C ARG A 18 -10.51 7.16 2.16
N VAL A 19 -9.76 6.19 1.61
CA VAL A 19 -9.35 6.21 0.20
C VAL A 19 -10.53 5.87 -0.70
N ASP A 20 -11.29 4.83 -0.35
CA ASP A 20 -12.44 4.35 -1.13
C ASP A 20 -13.57 5.39 -1.20
N ASP A 21 -13.78 6.16 -0.13
CA ASP A 21 -14.68 7.32 -0.11
C ASP A 21 -14.33 8.39 -1.16
N ARG A 22 -13.06 8.44 -1.63
CA ARG A 22 -12.60 9.41 -2.64
C ARG A 22 -12.53 8.83 -4.04
N TRP A 23 -12.09 7.59 -4.16
CA TRP A 23 -12.00 6.88 -5.43
C TRP A 23 -12.43 5.44 -5.24
N PRO A 24 -13.30 4.89 -6.09
CA PRO A 24 -13.70 3.49 -6.00
C PRO A 24 -12.47 2.61 -6.23
N ILE A 25 -11.99 1.93 -5.19
CA ILE A 25 -10.80 1.09 -5.25
C ILE A 25 -11.19 -0.33 -5.65
N GLU A 26 -10.62 -0.83 -6.75
CA GLU A 26 -10.88 -2.18 -7.27
C GLU A 26 -9.80 -3.18 -6.85
N ILE A 27 -8.58 -2.71 -6.56
CA ILE A 27 -7.47 -3.54 -6.09
C ILE A 27 -6.69 -2.74 -5.05
N ALA A 28 -6.39 -3.37 -3.92
CA ALA A 28 -5.58 -2.77 -2.87
C ALA A 28 -4.65 -3.81 -2.24
N PHE A 29 -3.34 -3.54 -2.23
CA PHE A 29 -2.35 -4.39 -1.61
C PHE A 29 -1.46 -3.61 -0.64
N LEU A 30 -1.06 -4.26 0.46
CA LEU A 30 -0.02 -3.78 1.36
C LEU A 30 1.16 -4.74 1.36
N GLY A 31 2.34 -4.23 1.00
CA GLY A 31 3.63 -4.89 1.15
C GLY A 31 4.60 -4.05 1.99
N GLY A 32 5.90 -4.29 1.79
CA GLY A 32 6.98 -3.60 2.51
C GLY A 32 7.52 -4.38 3.70
N ALA A 33 8.54 -3.83 4.34
CA ALA A 33 9.34 -4.52 5.36
C ALA A 33 8.50 -5.02 6.54
N ARG A 34 7.51 -4.25 7.00
CA ARG A 34 6.67 -4.66 8.14
C ARG A 34 5.76 -5.84 7.82
N VAL A 35 5.26 -5.91 6.60
CA VAL A 35 4.48 -7.06 6.13
C VAL A 35 5.37 -8.29 6.07
N ALA A 36 6.59 -8.15 5.54
CA ALA A 36 7.57 -9.23 5.50
C ALA A 36 7.97 -9.70 6.91
N ASP A 37 8.19 -8.77 7.85
CA ASP A 37 8.51 -9.08 9.25
C ASP A 37 7.35 -9.85 9.92
N GLU A 38 6.10 -9.41 9.73
CA GLU A 38 4.91 -10.10 10.26
C GLU A 38 4.77 -11.52 9.69
N GLN A 39 5.21 -11.73 8.45
CA GLN A 39 5.25 -13.04 7.79
C GLN A 39 6.51 -13.87 8.14
N GLY A 40 7.41 -13.37 9.00
CA GLY A 40 8.58 -14.10 9.48
C GLY A 40 9.78 -14.10 8.53
N ALA A 41 9.90 -13.10 7.66
CA ALA A 41 11.06 -12.97 6.77
C ALA A 41 12.38 -12.86 7.58
N PRO A 42 13.48 -13.47 7.09
CA PRO A 42 14.79 -13.33 7.73
C PRO A 42 15.31 -11.88 7.61
N PRO A 43 16.35 -11.49 8.38
CA PRO A 43 16.96 -10.17 8.29
C PRO A 43 17.35 -9.80 6.85
N GLN A 44 16.83 -8.68 6.36
CA GLN A 44 17.06 -8.20 5.00
C GLN A 44 18.26 -7.23 4.97
N ARG A 45 19.18 -7.40 4.02
CA ARG A 45 20.32 -6.48 3.82
C ARG A 45 19.87 -5.07 3.41
N GLU A 46 18.86 -5.00 2.55
CA GLU A 46 18.19 -3.77 2.13
C GLU A 46 16.72 -3.91 2.51
N ARG A 47 16.32 -3.29 3.63
CA ARG A 47 14.96 -3.40 4.18
C ARG A 47 13.90 -2.75 3.29
N GLY A 48 14.27 -1.73 2.52
CA GLY A 48 13.32 -0.98 1.68
C GLY A 48 12.31 -0.16 2.50
N PRO A 49 11.21 0.29 1.87
CA PRO A 49 10.13 1.00 2.57
C PRO A 49 9.45 0.12 3.64
N GLU A 50 9.08 0.72 4.78
CA GLU A 50 8.34 0.02 5.84
C GLU A 50 6.99 -0.50 5.34
N PHE A 51 6.32 0.30 4.51
CA PHE A 51 5.06 -0.03 3.86
C PHE A 51 5.10 0.39 2.39
N VAL A 52 4.64 -0.50 1.51
CA VAL A 52 4.35 -0.23 0.10
C VAL A 52 2.87 -0.47 -0.11
N VAL A 53 2.12 0.59 -0.42
CA VAL A 53 0.68 0.51 -0.68
C VAL A 53 0.46 0.60 -2.18
N VAL A 54 -0.26 -0.37 -2.74
CA VAL A 54 -0.72 -0.32 -4.14
C VAL A 54 -2.22 -0.15 -4.15
N LEU A 55 -2.70 0.91 -4.80
CA LEU A 55 -4.12 1.23 -4.97
C LEU A 55 -4.43 1.31 -6.47
N VAL A 56 -5.49 0.63 -6.89
CA VAL A 56 -5.94 0.63 -8.28
C VAL A 56 -7.37 1.12 -8.35
N SER A 57 -7.59 2.13 -9.18
CA SER A 57 -8.92 2.69 -9.44
C SER A 57 -9.04 3.19 -10.87
N PRO A 58 -10.15 2.92 -11.58
CA PRO A 58 -10.41 3.53 -12.88
C PRO A 58 -10.56 5.06 -12.77
N ALA A 59 -10.94 5.60 -11.60
CA ALA A 59 -11.10 7.03 -11.38
C ALA A 59 -9.79 7.83 -11.42
N TYR A 60 -8.64 7.15 -11.47
CA TYR A 60 -7.36 7.79 -11.68
C TYR A 60 -7.10 8.17 -13.14
N ASP A 61 -7.90 7.71 -14.10
CA ASP A 61 -7.74 8.07 -15.51
C ASP A 61 -7.83 9.58 -15.71
N GLY A 62 -6.87 10.15 -16.45
CA GLY A 62 -6.72 11.60 -16.62
C GLY A 62 -6.18 12.38 -15.40
N MET A 63 -6.06 11.78 -14.21
CA MET A 63 -5.50 12.45 -13.03
C MET A 63 -3.96 12.43 -13.04
N PRO A 64 -3.26 13.54 -12.72
CA PRO A 64 -1.80 13.56 -12.60
C PRO A 64 -1.27 12.61 -11.52
N TRP A 65 -0.24 11.83 -11.81
CA TRP A 65 0.34 10.86 -10.86
C TRP A 65 0.68 11.47 -9.48
N LEU A 66 1.34 12.63 -9.47
CA LEU A 66 1.74 13.30 -8.23
C LEU A 66 0.54 13.68 -7.35
N GLU A 67 -0.58 14.05 -7.98
CA GLU A 67 -1.82 14.34 -7.25
C GLU A 67 -2.37 13.08 -6.59
N ARG A 68 -2.43 11.96 -7.32
CA ARG A 68 -2.93 10.67 -6.80
C ARG A 68 -2.16 10.23 -5.56
N VAL A 69 -0.82 10.21 -5.66
CA VAL A 69 0.05 9.73 -4.56
C VAL A 69 0.09 10.71 -3.39
N TYR A 70 0.02 12.02 -3.64
CA TYR A 70 -0.04 13.02 -2.58
C TYR A 70 -1.34 12.89 -1.78
N GLN A 71 -2.48 12.84 -2.48
CA GLN A 71 -3.78 12.75 -1.84
C GLN A 71 -3.95 11.41 -1.09
N ALA A 72 -3.62 10.28 -1.71
CA ALA A 72 -3.68 8.98 -1.04
C ALA A 72 -2.67 8.87 0.12
N GLY A 73 -1.47 9.41 -0.03
CA GLY A 73 -0.47 9.48 1.05
C GLY A 73 -0.89 10.36 2.22
N SER A 74 -1.63 11.45 1.96
CA SER A 74 -2.15 12.34 3.02
C SER A 74 -3.21 11.69 3.92
N LEU A 75 -3.86 10.61 3.44
CA LEU A 75 -4.86 9.86 4.18
C LEU A 75 -4.25 8.80 5.10
N TRP A 76 -2.95 8.53 4.95
CA TRP A 76 -2.21 7.56 5.75
C TRP A 76 -1.83 8.18 7.10
N ASP A 77 -2.24 7.53 8.19
CA ASP A 77 -1.82 7.92 9.53
C ASP A 77 -0.50 7.24 9.91
N GLY A 78 0.61 7.93 9.67
CA GLY A 78 1.94 7.40 9.97
C GLY A 78 2.23 7.24 11.46
N LEU A 79 1.47 7.89 12.36
CA LEU A 79 1.64 7.73 13.81
C LEU A 79 0.95 6.44 14.26
N GLU A 80 -0.29 6.22 13.84
CA GLU A 80 -1.05 4.99 14.14
C GLU A 80 -0.46 3.75 13.44
N MET A 81 0.08 3.92 12.23
CA MET A 81 0.74 2.84 11.49
C MET A 81 2.21 2.66 11.89
N GLY A 82 2.80 3.62 12.59
CA GLY A 82 4.18 3.58 13.09
C GLY A 82 5.27 3.83 12.03
N ALA A 83 4.92 4.05 10.76
CA ALA A 83 5.83 4.46 9.70
C ALA A 83 5.06 5.09 8.52
N ARG A 84 5.75 5.78 7.62
CA ARG A 84 5.18 6.29 6.37
C ARG A 84 4.98 5.16 5.36
N ALA A 85 3.99 5.32 4.48
CA ALA A 85 3.80 4.48 3.32
C ALA A 85 4.42 5.11 2.06
N ASP A 86 5.02 4.27 1.23
CA ASP A 86 5.27 4.56 -0.18
C ASP A 86 4.03 4.11 -0.97
N VAL A 87 3.34 5.06 -1.61
CA VAL A 87 2.00 4.83 -2.19
C VAL A 87 2.06 4.86 -3.71
N HIS A 88 1.50 3.83 -4.33
CA HIS A 88 1.41 3.66 -5.76
C HIS A 88 -0.06 3.64 -6.22
N CYS A 89 -0.45 4.57 -7.09
CA CYS A 89 -1.85 4.78 -7.50
C CYS A 89 -2.06 4.63 -9.03
N TYR A 90 -2.59 3.50 -9.47
CA TYR A 90 -2.68 3.14 -10.90
C TYR A 90 -4.11 3.01 -11.41
N THR A 91 -4.34 3.33 -12.69
CA THR A 91 -5.50 2.76 -13.38
C THR A 91 -5.31 1.25 -13.58
N PRO A 92 -6.38 0.46 -13.84
CA PRO A 92 -6.23 -0.98 -14.08
C PRO A 92 -5.19 -1.31 -15.17
N SER A 93 -5.21 -0.59 -16.30
CA SER A 93 -4.24 -0.81 -17.39
C SER A 93 -2.80 -0.43 -17.00
N GLU A 94 -2.62 0.61 -16.19
CA GLU A 94 -1.29 0.98 -15.68
C GLU A 94 -0.77 -0.09 -14.72
N PHE A 95 -1.64 -0.61 -13.84
CA PHE A 95 -1.28 -1.61 -12.85
C PHE A 95 -0.74 -2.89 -13.50
N GLU A 96 -1.39 -3.40 -14.54
CA GLU A 96 -0.93 -4.58 -15.29
C GLU A 96 0.53 -4.42 -15.75
N ARG A 97 0.86 -3.29 -16.39
CA ARG A 97 2.22 -2.98 -16.85
C ARG A 97 3.20 -2.79 -15.69
N LYS A 98 2.74 -2.19 -14.59
CA LYS A 98 3.59 -1.86 -13.43
C LYS A 98 3.91 -3.07 -12.57
N ARG A 99 3.00 -4.04 -12.45
CA ARG A 99 3.26 -5.34 -11.83
C ARG A 99 4.42 -6.07 -12.53
N GLU A 100 4.51 -5.96 -13.85
CA GLU A 100 5.58 -6.59 -14.63
C GLU A 100 6.92 -5.84 -14.62
N SER A 101 6.90 -4.53 -14.37
CA SER A 101 8.09 -3.67 -14.52
C SER A 101 8.65 -3.11 -13.22
N MET A 102 7.87 -3.06 -12.14
CA MET A 102 8.28 -2.49 -10.85
C MET A 102 8.33 -3.58 -9.78
N ARG A 103 9.53 -3.84 -9.24
CA ARG A 103 9.75 -4.87 -8.21
C ARG A 103 8.86 -4.67 -6.98
N ALA A 104 8.81 -3.45 -6.44
CA ALA A 104 8.01 -3.16 -5.24
C ALA A 104 6.50 -3.42 -5.43
N VAL A 105 5.96 -3.09 -6.60
CA VAL A 105 4.55 -3.37 -6.93
C VAL A 105 4.33 -4.88 -7.04
N ARG A 106 5.23 -5.59 -7.72
CA ARG A 106 5.16 -7.05 -7.83
C ARG A 106 5.21 -7.75 -6.47
N GLU A 107 6.18 -7.38 -5.63
CA GLU A 107 6.36 -7.97 -4.30
C GLU A 107 5.13 -7.72 -3.40
N ALA A 108 4.55 -6.52 -3.45
CA ALA A 108 3.32 -6.21 -2.72
C ALA A 108 2.12 -7.05 -3.18
N VAL A 109 2.03 -7.38 -4.47
CA VAL A 109 0.94 -8.20 -5.03
C VAL A 109 1.16 -9.69 -4.76
N ASP A 110 2.38 -10.19 -4.96
CA ASP A 110 2.65 -11.63 -4.93
C ASP A 110 2.80 -12.17 -3.49
N SER A 111 3.30 -11.35 -2.56
CA SER A 111 3.58 -11.76 -1.17
C SER A 111 2.92 -10.86 -0.12
N GLY A 112 2.33 -9.74 -0.52
CA GLY A 112 1.70 -8.82 0.41
C GLY A 112 0.30 -9.26 0.86
N LEU A 113 -0.42 -8.30 1.43
CA LEU A 113 -1.76 -8.49 1.98
C LEU A 113 -2.75 -7.88 1.01
N ASP A 114 -3.68 -8.69 0.51
CA ASP A 114 -4.86 -8.22 -0.21
C ASP A 114 -5.78 -7.51 0.79
N LEU A 115 -5.93 -6.20 0.63
CA LEU A 115 -6.66 -5.36 1.57
C LEU A 115 -8.18 -5.47 1.37
N LEU A 116 -8.65 -5.85 0.19
CA LEU A 116 -10.08 -6.04 -0.09
C LEU A 116 -10.57 -7.42 0.34
N ALA A 117 -9.67 -8.41 0.43
CA ALA A 117 -9.99 -9.75 0.93
C ALA A 117 -10.00 -9.85 2.46
N VAL A 118 -9.40 -8.90 3.17
CA VAL A 118 -9.25 -8.89 4.64
C VAL A 118 -10.07 -7.81 5.34
N SER A 119 -10.86 -7.02 4.59
CA SER A 119 -11.75 -5.97 5.11
C SER A 119 -13.20 -6.41 5.28
#